data_AF-A0ABD6AN46-F1
#
_entry.id   AF-A0ABD6AN46-F1
#
_cell.length_a   1.000
_cell.length_b   1.000
_cell.length_c   1.000
_cell.angle_alpha   90.00
_cell.angle_beta   90.00
_cell.angle_gamma   90.00
#
_symmetry.space_group_name_H-M   'P 1'
#
loop_
_entity.id
_entity.type
_entity.pdbx_description
1 polymer ?
#
loop_
_entity_poly.entity_id
_entity_poly.type
_entity_poly.pdbx_seq_one_letter_code
_entity_poly.pdbx_strand_id
1 'polypeptide(L)'
;MFVRCDRPVVFRSLRENGPALLVPAAWIVAAATVLGVVSTRALLVAHVVMSALLVAFVAASWRDMATGVLRAWKVVIVAGTPVTLAGVGGFLALGAPAIPPDALLAASLYGWALLPAAGFAYTGRRVEAGARIYDVGVACCVAGAVGVALAPSATWTAVALAVVGVGQTAGILDAALRY
;
A
#
# COMPACT_ATOMS: atom_id res chain seq x y z
N MET A 1 -4.97 -34.25 -25.41
CA MET A 1 -5.78 -33.64 -24.35
C MET A 1 -4.84 -32.82 -23.47
N PHE A 2 -4.59 -31.55 -23.83
CA PHE A 2 -3.69 -30.68 -23.07
C PHE A 2 -4.49 -29.89 -22.03
N VAL A 3 -4.10 -30.03 -20.77
CA VAL A 3 -4.65 -29.34 -19.59
C VAL A 3 -4.55 -27.83 -19.80
N ARG A 4 -5.70 -27.16 -19.94
CA ARG A 4 -5.81 -25.69 -20.07
C ARG A 4 -6.47 -25.05 -18.84
N CYS A 5 -6.57 -25.76 -17.72
CA CYS A 5 -7.32 -25.32 -16.53
C CYS A 5 -6.51 -24.59 -15.45
N ASP A 6 -5.18 -24.58 -15.46
CA ASP A 6 -4.42 -24.07 -14.29
C ASP A 6 -4.11 -22.56 -14.34
N ARG A 7 -3.93 -21.98 -15.53
CA ARG A 7 -3.55 -20.56 -15.69
C ARG A 7 -4.58 -19.55 -15.14
N PRO A 8 -5.90 -19.68 -15.37
CA PRO A 8 -6.86 -18.71 -14.84
C PRO A 8 -7.01 -18.81 -13.32
N VAL A 9 -6.84 -20.00 -12.75
CA VAL A 9 -6.93 -20.23 -11.30
C VAL A 9 -5.73 -19.63 -10.57
N VAL A 10 -4.51 -19.88 -11.05
CA VAL A 10 -3.29 -19.31 -10.45
C VAL A 10 -3.29 -17.79 -10.52
N PHE A 11 -3.66 -17.21 -11.67
CA PHE A 11 -3.71 -15.76 -11.81
C PHE A 11 -4.75 -15.13 -10.86
N ARG A 12 -5.90 -15.77 -10.68
CA ARG A 12 -6.92 -15.34 -9.73
C ARG A 12 -6.42 -15.40 -8.28
N SER A 13 -5.83 -16.52 -7.87
CA SER A 13 -5.29 -16.71 -6.51
C SER A 13 -4.17 -15.71 -6.19
N LEU A 14 -3.28 -15.43 -7.14
CA LEU A 14 -2.21 -14.43 -6.97
C LEU A 14 -2.78 -13.02 -6.82
N ARG A 15 -3.88 -12.72 -7.51
CA ARG A 15 -4.55 -11.42 -7.42
C ARG A 15 -5.26 -11.25 -6.09
N GLU A 16 -5.98 -12.28 -5.65
CA GLU A 16 -6.73 -12.28 -4.39
C GLU A 16 -5.79 -12.17 -3.17
N ASN A 17 -4.65 -12.87 -3.20
CA ASN A 17 -3.73 -12.92 -2.05
C ASN A 17 -2.47 -12.05 -2.18
N GLY A 18 -2.20 -11.51 -3.37
CA GLY A 18 -1.02 -10.69 -3.64
C GLY A 18 -0.82 -9.53 -2.65
N PRO A 19 -1.87 -8.76 -2.29
CA PRO A 19 -1.75 -7.69 -1.31
C PRO A 19 -1.22 -8.14 0.06
N ALA A 20 -1.53 -9.36 0.50
CA ALA A 20 -1.10 -9.88 1.79
C ALA A 20 0.42 -10.05 1.90
N LEU A 21 1.11 -10.19 0.76
CA LEU A 21 2.57 -10.23 0.70
C LEU A 21 3.16 -8.88 0.31
N LEU A 22 2.54 -8.18 -0.65
CA LEU A 22 3.08 -6.94 -1.21
C LEU A 22 3.05 -5.78 -0.22
N VAL A 23 2.00 -5.65 0.59
CA VAL A 23 1.88 -4.55 1.57
C VAL A 23 2.94 -4.63 2.68
N PRO A 24 3.13 -5.76 3.38
CA PRO A 24 4.21 -5.84 4.38
C PRO A 24 5.58 -5.62 3.74
N ALA A 25 5.83 -6.18 2.54
CA ALA A 25 7.09 -5.98 1.83
C ALA A 25 7.34 -4.48 1.52
N ALA A 26 6.33 -3.74 1.08
CA ALA A 26 6.46 -2.32 0.78
C ALA A 26 6.88 -1.50 2.02
N TRP A 27 6.24 -1.73 3.17
CA TRP A 27 6.58 -1.02 4.40
C TRP A 27 7.96 -1.41 4.96
N ILE A 28 8.35 -2.69 4.83
CA ILE A 28 9.70 -3.15 5.19
C ILE A 28 10.75 -2.44 4.34
N VAL A 29 10.57 -2.40 3.02
CA VAL A 29 11.51 -1.74 2.09
C VAL A 29 11.59 -0.24 2.36
N ALA A 30 10.46 0.42 2.66
CA ALA A 30 10.43 1.83 3.04
C ALA A 30 11.21 2.09 4.33
N ALA A 31 10.94 1.34 5.40
CA ALA A 31 11.65 1.46 6.67
C ALA A 31 13.15 1.14 6.54
N ALA A 32 13.50 0.09 5.79
CA ALA A 32 14.88 -0.28 5.52
C ALA A 32 15.62 0.80 4.71
N THR A 33 14.92 1.52 3.82
CA THR A 33 15.51 2.66 3.10
C THR A 33 15.77 3.83 4.03
N VAL A 34 14.83 4.15 4.93
CA VAL A 34 15.01 5.19 5.96
C VAL A 34 16.21 4.88 6.87
N LEU A 35 16.41 3.60 7.19
CA LEU A 35 17.56 3.14 8.00
C LEU A 35 18.87 3.01 7.20
N GLY A 36 18.87 3.33 5.90
CA GLY A 36 20.05 3.24 5.04
C GLY A 36 20.46 1.82 4.65
N VAL A 37 19.64 0.81 4.94
CA VAL A 37 19.88 -0.61 4.59
C VAL A 37 19.57 -0.87 3.11
N VAL A 38 18.53 -0.21 2.58
CA VAL A 38 18.12 -0.31 1.17
C VAL A 38 18.45 1.00 0.45
N SER A 39 18.99 0.91 -0.76
CA SER A 39 19.32 2.10 -1.55
C SER A 39 18.07 2.80 -2.10
N THR A 40 18.16 4.12 -2.27
CA THR A 40 17.11 4.93 -2.93
C THR A 40 16.81 4.45 -4.35
N ARG A 41 17.83 3.96 -5.08
CA ARG A 41 17.64 3.34 -6.40
C ARG A 41 16.78 2.09 -6.34
N ALA A 42 16.98 1.22 -5.35
CA ALA A 42 16.14 0.04 -5.16
C ALA A 42 14.70 0.44 -4.80
N LEU A 43 14.51 1.45 -3.96
CA LEU A 43 13.18 1.98 -3.64
C LEU A 43 12.48 2.60 -4.86
N LEU A 44 13.21 3.30 -5.74
CA LEU A 44 12.69 3.77 -7.03
C LEU A 44 12.23 2.60 -7.91
N VAL A 45 13.04 1.55 -8.06
CA VAL A 45 12.65 0.35 -8.82
C VAL A 45 11.39 -0.28 -8.20
N ALA A 46 11.31 -0.35 -6.88
CA ALA A 46 10.11 -0.83 -6.19
C ALA A 46 8.87 0.01 -6.54
N HIS A 47 8.98 1.36 -6.58
CA HIS A 47 7.86 2.22 -6.98
C HIS A 47 7.44 2.01 -8.43
N VAL A 48 8.38 1.82 -9.35
CA VAL A 48 8.08 1.54 -10.76
C VAL A 48 7.36 0.21 -10.90
N VAL A 49 7.86 -0.85 -10.27
CA VAL A 49 7.24 -2.18 -10.26
C VAL A 49 5.84 -2.11 -9.66
N MET A 50 5.69 -1.48 -8.49
CA MET A 50 4.39 -1.33 -7.83
C MET A 50 3.40 -0.53 -8.66
N SER A 51 3.84 0.53 -9.36
CA SER A 51 2.97 1.29 -10.27
C SER A 51 2.41 0.40 -11.38
N ALA A 52 3.26 -0.42 -12.01
CA ALA A 52 2.83 -1.36 -13.04
C ALA A 52 1.86 -2.43 -12.49
N LEU A 53 2.17 -2.97 -11.30
CA LEU A 53 1.33 -3.97 -10.65
C LEU A 53 -0.05 -3.42 -10.27
N LEU A 54 -0.14 -2.19 -9.74
CA LEU A 54 -1.41 -1.56 -9.38
C LEU A 54 -2.29 -1.34 -10.61
N VAL A 55 -1.71 -0.81 -11.70
CA VAL A 55 -2.43 -0.62 -12.98
C VAL A 55 -2.93 -1.97 -13.52
N ALA A 56 -2.07 -2.99 -13.55
CA ALA A 56 -2.45 -4.32 -14.02
C ALA A 56 -3.54 -4.95 -13.13
N PHE A 57 -3.42 -4.82 -11.81
CA PHE A 57 -4.40 -5.33 -10.85
C PHE A 57 -5.77 -4.68 -11.04
N VAL A 58 -5.82 -3.35 -11.14
CA VAL A 58 -7.06 -2.59 -11.32
C VAL A 58 -7.72 -2.94 -12.65
N ALA A 59 -6.95 -2.98 -13.74
CA ALA A 59 -7.47 -3.35 -15.06
C ALA A 59 -8.05 -4.77 -15.04
N ALA A 60 -7.36 -5.72 -14.43
CA ALA A 60 -7.79 -7.12 -14.36
C ALA A 60 -8.99 -7.33 -13.42
N SER A 61 -9.12 -6.54 -12.36
CA SER A 61 -10.15 -6.72 -11.30
C SER A 61 -11.30 -5.71 -11.40
N TRP A 62 -11.36 -4.90 -12.46
CA TRP A 62 -12.24 -3.72 -12.52
C TRP A 62 -13.72 -4.05 -12.27
N ARG A 63 -14.20 -5.09 -12.94
CA ARG A 63 -15.59 -5.59 -12.87
C ARG A 63 -15.86 -6.32 -11.57
N ASP A 64 -14.89 -7.11 -11.09
CA ASP A 64 -15.01 -7.89 -9.85
C ASP A 64 -15.12 -6.96 -8.62
N MET A 65 -14.51 -5.77 -8.70
CA MET A 65 -14.56 -4.75 -7.66
C MET A 65 -15.63 -3.68 -7.90
N ALA A 66 -16.80 -4.06 -8.43
CA ALA A 66 -17.85 -3.09 -8.77
C ALA A 66 -18.68 -2.59 -7.58
N THR A 67 -18.84 -3.40 -6.53
CA THR A 67 -19.80 -3.14 -5.43
C THR A 67 -19.19 -3.31 -4.04
N GLY A 68 -19.92 -2.86 -3.02
CA GLY A 68 -19.60 -3.15 -1.61
C GLY A 68 -18.22 -2.66 -1.15
N VAL A 69 -17.55 -3.51 -0.36
CA VAL A 69 -16.18 -3.31 0.16
C VAL A 69 -15.16 -3.28 -0.98
N LEU A 70 -15.27 -4.18 -1.95
CA LEU A 70 -14.35 -4.22 -3.08
C LEU A 70 -14.38 -2.92 -3.90
N ARG A 71 -15.54 -2.27 -4.07
CA ARG A 71 -15.59 -0.94 -4.72
C ARG A 71 -14.79 0.11 -3.96
N ALA A 72 -14.85 0.13 -2.63
CA ALA A 72 -14.08 1.07 -1.83
C ALA A 72 -12.57 0.84 -2.00
N TRP A 73 -12.14 -0.42 -1.98
CA TRP A 73 -10.73 -0.76 -2.25
C TRP A 73 -10.29 -0.46 -3.68
N LYS A 74 -11.17 -0.59 -4.68
CA LYS A 74 -10.86 -0.14 -6.04
C LYS A 74 -10.57 1.36 -6.07
N VAL A 75 -11.35 2.17 -5.35
CA VAL A 75 -11.10 3.61 -5.23
C VAL A 75 -9.75 3.88 -4.55
N VAL A 76 -9.43 3.16 -3.46
CA VAL A 76 -8.12 3.25 -2.79
C VAL A 76 -6.98 2.95 -3.75
N ILE A 77 -7.08 1.91 -4.58
CA ILE A 77 -6.01 1.51 -5.50
C ILE A 77 -5.90 2.48 -6.69
N VAL A 78 -7.04 2.93 -7.24
CA VAL A 78 -7.08 3.94 -8.31
C VAL A 78 -6.48 5.26 -7.83
N ALA A 79 -6.81 5.70 -6.62
CA ALA A 79 -6.22 6.90 -6.01
C ALA A 79 -4.75 6.69 -5.59
N GLY A 80 -4.41 5.47 -5.16
CA GLY A 80 -3.05 5.09 -4.78
C GLY A 80 -2.08 5.03 -5.97
N THR A 81 -2.60 4.80 -7.19
CA THR A 81 -1.77 4.75 -8.41
C THR A 81 -1.03 6.06 -8.69
N PRO A 82 -1.68 7.24 -8.78
CA PRO A 82 -0.97 8.51 -8.92
C PRO A 82 -0.11 8.84 -7.69
N VAL A 83 -0.47 8.37 -6.49
CA VAL A 83 0.36 8.51 -5.28
C VAL A 83 1.68 7.73 -5.42
N THR A 84 1.66 6.51 -5.97
CA THR A 84 2.89 5.75 -6.26
C THR A 84 3.71 6.43 -7.36
N LEU A 85 3.05 6.95 -8.40
CA LEU A 85 3.72 7.69 -9.48
C LEU A 85 4.36 9.00 -8.99
N ALA A 86 3.77 9.67 -8.00
CA ALA A 86 4.41 10.80 -7.34
C ALA A 86 5.76 10.38 -6.73
N GLY A 87 5.83 9.20 -6.11
CA GLY A 87 7.09 8.64 -5.62
C GLY A 87 8.13 8.45 -6.73
N VAL A 88 7.73 7.88 -7.87
CA VAL A 88 8.60 7.76 -9.06
C VAL A 88 9.11 9.13 -9.50
N GLY A 89 8.22 10.11 -9.65
CA GLY A 89 8.57 11.48 -10.02
C GLY A 89 9.52 12.13 -9.02
N GLY A 90 9.28 11.95 -7.72
CA GLY A 90 10.12 12.49 -6.66
C GLY A 90 11.55 11.93 -6.70
N PHE A 91 11.70 10.62 -6.89
CA PHE A 91 13.03 10.00 -7.03
C PHE A 91 13.76 10.42 -8.30
N LEU A 92 13.06 10.53 -9.43
CA LEU A 92 13.67 10.99 -10.68
C LEU A 92 14.04 12.48 -10.66
N ALA A 93 13.34 13.27 -9.83
CA ALA A 93 13.62 14.69 -9.63
C ALA A 93 14.75 14.97 -8.62
N LEU A 94 15.35 13.95 -8.00
CA LEU A 94 16.50 14.15 -7.11
C LEU A 94 17.66 14.79 -7.89
N GLY A 95 18.01 16.03 -7.54
CA GLY A 95 19.04 16.81 -8.24
C GLY A 95 18.53 17.67 -9.41
N ALA A 96 17.22 17.70 -9.66
CA ALA A 96 16.59 18.56 -10.67
C ALA A 96 15.85 19.75 -9.99
N PRO A 97 16.17 21.02 -10.33
CA PRO A 97 15.65 22.18 -9.59
C PRO A 97 14.19 22.56 -9.92
N ALA A 98 13.60 22.03 -10.99
CA ALA A 98 12.28 22.48 -11.47
C ALA A 98 11.08 21.79 -10.79
N ILE A 99 11.29 20.66 -10.11
CA ILE A 99 10.23 19.85 -9.48
C ILE A 99 10.63 19.63 -8.03
N PRO A 100 9.77 19.92 -7.03
CA PRO A 100 10.10 19.72 -5.62
C PRO A 100 10.06 18.22 -5.28
N PRO A 101 11.20 17.52 -5.17
CA PRO A 101 11.21 16.07 -4.98
C PRO A 101 10.60 15.69 -3.62
N ASP A 102 10.88 16.47 -2.57
CA ASP A 102 10.41 16.20 -1.21
C ASP A 102 8.89 16.23 -1.10
N ALA A 103 8.23 17.16 -1.81
CA ALA A 103 6.78 17.25 -1.83
C ALA A 103 6.13 16.02 -2.50
N LEU A 104 6.74 15.53 -3.59
CA LEU A 104 6.27 14.34 -4.31
C LEU A 104 6.49 13.06 -3.50
N LEU A 105 7.66 12.93 -2.86
CA LEU A 105 7.98 11.80 -1.97
C LEU A 105 7.07 11.81 -0.73
N ALA A 106 6.82 12.98 -0.13
CA ALA A 106 5.89 13.13 0.98
C ALA A 106 4.46 12.78 0.55
N ALA A 107 4.00 13.26 -0.62
CA ALA A 107 2.69 12.89 -1.15
C ALA A 107 2.56 11.37 -1.34
N SER A 108 3.61 10.72 -1.84
CA SER A 108 3.65 9.26 -1.99
C SER A 108 3.54 8.53 -0.64
N LEU A 109 4.37 8.94 0.32
CA LEU A 109 4.44 8.33 1.64
C LEU A 109 3.14 8.50 2.42
N TYR A 110 2.69 9.75 2.60
CA TYR A 110 1.49 10.04 3.37
C TYR A 110 0.21 9.58 2.66
N GLY A 111 0.19 9.62 1.33
CA GLY A 111 -0.91 9.07 0.55
C GLY A 111 -1.12 7.58 0.82
N TRP A 112 -0.06 6.77 0.79
CA TRP A 112 -0.15 5.34 1.12
C TRP A 112 -0.31 5.03 2.60
N ALA A 113 0.18 5.91 3.48
CA ALA A 113 -0.10 5.76 4.90
C ALA A 113 -1.60 5.96 5.21
N LEU A 114 -2.26 6.92 4.55
CA LEU A 114 -3.60 7.39 4.92
C LEU A 114 -4.74 6.86 4.03
N LEU A 115 -4.54 6.64 2.73
CA LEU A 115 -5.61 6.14 1.84
C LEU A 115 -6.23 4.82 2.33
N PRO A 116 -5.44 3.81 2.80
CA PRO A 116 -6.00 2.57 3.34
C PRO A 116 -6.86 2.78 4.58
N ALA A 117 -6.66 3.84 5.36
CA ALA A 117 -7.52 4.15 6.50
C ALA A 117 -8.98 4.35 6.08
N ALA A 118 -9.24 4.99 4.94
CA ALA A 118 -10.60 5.11 4.40
C ALA A 118 -11.19 3.74 4.02
N GLY A 119 -10.37 2.88 3.40
CA GLY A 119 -10.74 1.51 3.04
C GLY A 119 -11.10 0.67 4.27
N PHE A 120 -10.25 0.70 5.30
CA PHE A 120 -10.49 0.00 6.57
C PHE A 120 -11.70 0.53 7.32
N ALA A 121 -11.85 1.85 7.45
CA ALA A 121 -13.01 2.43 8.12
C ALA A 121 -14.33 1.99 7.45
N TYR A 122 -14.36 1.98 6.11
CA TYR A 122 -15.53 1.51 5.36
C TYR A 122 -15.77 0.00 5.50
N THR A 123 -14.69 -0.79 5.55
CA THR A 123 -14.74 -2.25 5.73
C THR A 123 -15.24 -2.62 7.12
N GLY A 124 -14.70 -2.02 8.18
CA GLY A 124 -15.10 -2.23 9.57
C GLY A 124 -16.59 -1.97 9.82
N ARG A 125 -17.17 -0.98 9.14
CA ARG A 125 -18.62 -0.70 9.21
C ARG A 125 -19.51 -1.71 8.48
N ARG A 126 -18.94 -2.64 7.72
CA ARG A 126 -19.66 -3.62 6.88
C ARG A 126 -19.46 -5.06 7.29
N VAL A 127 -18.48 -5.34 8.13
CA VAL A 127 -18.21 -6.69 8.62
C VAL A 127 -18.82 -6.87 10.00
N GLU A 128 -19.43 -8.02 10.26
CA GLU A 128 -19.98 -8.34 11.58
C GLU A 128 -18.89 -8.90 12.52
N ALA A 129 -17.96 -9.69 11.97
CA ALA A 129 -16.81 -10.24 12.67
C ALA A 129 -15.52 -9.52 12.26
N GLY A 130 -14.60 -9.31 13.20
CA GLY A 130 -13.28 -8.73 12.91
C GLY A 130 -13.24 -7.21 12.76
N ALA A 131 -14.36 -6.48 12.94
CA ALA A 131 -14.44 -5.02 12.80
C ALA A 131 -13.31 -4.26 13.54
N ARG A 132 -12.96 -4.71 14.75
CA ARG A 132 -11.89 -4.11 15.57
C ARG A 132 -10.52 -4.11 14.89
N ILE A 133 -10.20 -5.11 14.07
CA ILE A 133 -8.91 -5.16 13.34
C ILE A 133 -8.83 -4.01 12.36
N TYR A 134 -9.94 -3.69 11.69
CA TYR A 134 -10.01 -2.56 10.77
C TYR A 134 -9.96 -1.22 11.49
N ASP A 135 -10.61 -1.08 12.65
CA ASP A 135 -10.51 0.14 13.48
C ASP A 135 -9.07 0.38 13.98
N VAL A 136 -8.39 -0.69 14.43
CA VAL A 136 -6.96 -0.63 14.78
C VAL A 136 -6.12 -0.28 13.57
N GLY A 137 -6.42 -0.85 12.39
CA GLY A 137 -5.76 -0.51 11.14
C GLY A 137 -5.87 0.98 10.79
N VAL A 138 -7.06 1.58 10.97
CA VAL A 138 -7.27 3.03 10.83
C VAL A 138 -6.41 3.81 11.81
N ALA A 139 -6.44 3.44 13.09
CA ALA A 139 -5.65 4.12 14.12
C ALA A 139 -4.15 4.04 13.82
N CYS A 140 -3.64 2.87 13.41
CA CYS A 140 -2.25 2.67 13.01
C CYS A 140 -1.85 3.52 11.80
N CYS A 141 -2.72 3.64 10.78
CA CYS A 141 -2.47 4.50 9.62
C CYS A 141 -2.28 5.97 10.03
N VAL A 142 -3.19 6.49 10.86
CA VAL A 142 -3.16 7.88 11.32
C VAL A 142 -2.00 8.12 12.29
N ALA A 143 -1.84 7.24 13.29
CA ALA A 143 -0.79 7.36 14.30
C ALA A 143 0.60 7.23 13.67
N GLY A 144 0.79 6.32 12.71
CA GLY A 144 2.06 6.18 12.01
C GLY A 144 2.36 7.37 11.10
N ALA A 145 1.37 7.94 10.40
CA ALA A 145 1.56 9.19 9.65
C ALA A 145 1.98 10.35 10.56
N VAL A 146 1.28 10.56 11.69
CA VAL A 146 1.66 11.57 12.69
C VAL A 146 3.06 11.28 13.25
N GLY A 147 3.37 10.02 13.52
CA GLY A 147 4.68 9.58 14.01
C GLY A 147 5.81 9.91 13.04
N VAL A 148 5.61 9.73 11.72
CA VAL A 148 6.58 10.13 10.70
C VAL A 148 6.80 11.65 10.72
N ALA A 149 5.74 12.44 10.83
CA ALA A 149 5.83 13.91 10.83
C ALA A 149 6.56 14.47 12.06
N LEU A 150 6.47 13.77 13.20
CA LEU A 150 7.06 14.19 14.48
C LEU A 150 8.38 13.47 14.81
N ALA A 151 8.85 12.57 13.94
CA ALA A 151 9.99 11.72 14.22
C ALA A 151 11.29 12.54 14.35
N PRO A 152 12.02 12.45 15.48
CA PRO A 152 13.27 13.19 15.67
C PRO A 152 14.49 12.52 15.03
N SER A 153 14.33 11.32 14.45
CA SER A 153 15.43 10.54 13.86
C SER A 153 14.91 9.50 12.88
N ALA A 154 15.80 8.97 12.04
CA ALA A 154 15.50 7.87 11.12
C ALA A 154 14.94 6.63 11.84
N THR A 155 15.44 6.29 13.03
CA THR A 155 14.92 5.17 13.83
C THR A 155 13.46 5.38 14.21
N TRP A 156 13.11 6.58 14.69
CA TRP A 156 11.72 6.92 15.03
C TRP A 156 10.81 6.95 13.79
N THR A 157 11.32 7.45 12.66
CA THR A 157 10.60 7.36 11.38
C THR A 157 10.33 5.90 11.01
N ALA A 158 11.33 5.01 11.11
CA ALA A 158 11.17 3.59 10.82
C ALA A 158 10.15 2.90 11.75
N VAL A 159 10.13 3.25 13.05
CA VAL A 159 9.12 2.77 13.99
C VAL A 159 7.71 3.24 13.57
N ALA A 160 7.56 4.51 13.19
CA ALA A 160 6.28 5.03 12.74
C ALA A 160 5.79 4.33 11.45
N LEU A 161 6.69 4.06 10.50
CA LEU A 161 6.40 3.26 9.31
C LEU A 161 6.00 1.82 9.66
N ALA A 162 6.65 1.22 10.66
CA ALA A 162 6.29 -0.11 11.14
C ALA A 162 4.88 -0.14 11.75
N VAL A 163 4.47 0.91 12.47
CA VAL A 163 3.09 1.05 12.98
C VAL A 163 2.08 1.05 11.82
N VAL A 164 2.33 1.84 10.77
CA VAL A 164 1.48 1.83 9.57
C VAL A 164 1.45 0.42 8.96
N GLY A 165 2.63 -0.16 8.73
CA GLY A 165 2.77 -1.45 8.07
C GLY A 165 2.07 -2.58 8.82
N VAL A 166 2.20 -2.65 10.14
CA VAL A 166 1.53 -3.66 10.98
C VAL A 166 0.02 -3.51 10.90
N GLY A 167 -0.52 -2.29 11.05
CA GLY A 167 -1.96 -2.06 10.99
C GLY A 167 -2.55 -2.41 9.62
N GLN A 168 -1.89 -1.99 8.53
CA GLN A 168 -2.35 -2.31 7.17
C GLN A 168 -2.24 -3.80 6.87
N THR A 169 -1.15 -4.44 7.29
CA THR A 169 -0.93 -5.88 7.07
C THR A 169 -1.94 -6.73 7.84
N ALA A 170 -2.24 -6.38 9.10
CA ALA A 170 -3.22 -7.11 9.90
C ALA A 170 -4.61 -7.09 9.24
N GLY A 171 -5.08 -5.93 8.76
CA GLY A 171 -6.37 -5.81 8.08
C GLY A 171 -6.44 -6.59 6.76
N ILE A 172 -5.34 -6.62 5.99
CA ILE A 172 -5.29 -7.35 4.72
C ILE A 172 -5.22 -8.86 4.94
N LEU A 173 -4.42 -9.33 5.92
CA LEU A 173 -4.36 -10.74 6.29
C LEU A 173 -5.70 -11.22 6.82
N ASP A 174 -6.37 -10.43 7.66
CA ASP A 174 -7.70 -10.75 8.14
C ASP A 174 -8.69 -10.95 6.98
N ALA A 175 -8.67 -10.04 6.00
CA ALA A 175 -9.51 -10.15 4.82
C ALA A 175 -9.19 -11.41 3.99
N ALA A 176 -7.91 -11.72 3.77
CA ALA A 176 -7.47 -12.86 2.95
C ALA A 176 -7.72 -14.23 3.62
N LEU A 177 -7.77 -14.28 4.96
CA LEU A 177 -7.97 -15.52 5.71
C LEU A 177 -9.44 -15.81 6.01
N ARG A 178 -10.28 -14.78 6.12
CA ARG A 178 -11.71 -14.94 6.47
C ARG A 178 -12.65 -15.01 5.27
N TYR A 179 -12.29 -14.43 4.13
CA TYR A 179 -13.17 -14.25 2.97
C TYR A 179 -12.53 -14.78 1.69
#